data_AF-A0A060WCQ0-F1
#
_entry.id   AF-A0A060WCQ0-F1
#
_cell.length_a   1.000
_cell.length_b   1.000
_cell.length_c   1.000
_cell.angle_alpha   90.00
_cell.angle_beta   90.00
_cell.angle_gamma   90.00
#
_symmetry.space_group_name_H-M   'P 1'
#
loop_
_entity.id
_entity.type
_entity.pdbx_description
1 polymer ?
#
loop_
_entity_poly.entity_id
_entity_poly.type
_entity_poly.pdbx_seq_one_letter_code
_entity_poly.pdbx_strand_id
1 'polypeptide(L)'
;MPVVREAAVVGLALAVTGGVAYVIWTYASSGEKPKQEPEKIEKETRKKTAQKAPEPAQQTPTIVTETKATGKQVLVLGLEGAGKTSLLHCFASGSLEQDVTPTQGFNAVSINREDLQIEFLEIGGTENLQPYWKRYMCKAMVLVFVVDSSNAAQFPLAKKHLHELLETDLYLPLVVLANKQDNQGACSITTLHEALSLEEVGDQRKLFLIGTHVRKGDTEVNSAVQDARDLIIQMVQDGR
;
A
#
# COMPACT_ATOMS: atom_id res chain seq x y z
N MET A 1 -29.05 67.63 4.32
CA MET A 1 -27.93 67.09 3.54
C MET A 1 -28.53 66.23 2.43
N PRO A 2 -28.57 66.70 1.18
CA PRO A 2 -29.31 66.04 0.09
C PRO A 2 -28.41 65.10 -0.72
N VAL A 3 -28.96 64.01 -1.28
CA VAL A 3 -28.70 63.41 -2.63
C VAL A 3 -29.74 62.26 -2.75
N VAL A 4 -31.00 62.47 -3.10
CA VAL A 4 -31.68 62.51 -4.42
C VAL A 4 -31.27 61.47 -5.49
N ARG A 5 -32.31 60.78 -6.02
CA ARG A 5 -32.49 60.15 -7.37
C ARG A 5 -31.76 58.82 -7.65
N GLU A 6 -32.28 57.87 -8.42
CA GLU A 6 -33.51 57.76 -9.21
C GLU A 6 -33.78 56.28 -9.57
N ALA A 7 -34.95 56.04 -10.15
CA ALA A 7 -35.49 54.79 -10.63
C ALA A 7 -34.73 54.12 -11.79
N ALA A 8 -35.00 52.84 -12.03
CA ALA A 8 -35.28 52.17 -13.33
C ALA A 8 -35.04 50.65 -13.16
N VAL A 9 -36.05 49.78 -13.30
CA VAL A 9 -36.64 49.26 -14.55
C VAL A 9 -35.72 48.32 -15.34
N VAL A 10 -36.13 47.04 -15.29
CA VAL A 10 -36.22 45.99 -16.34
C VAL A 10 -35.00 45.67 -17.20
N GLY A 11 -34.65 44.37 -17.21
CA GLY A 11 -33.91 43.76 -18.30
C GLY A 11 -33.91 42.23 -18.21
N LEU A 12 -34.75 41.58 -19.01
CA LEU A 12 -34.59 40.18 -19.40
C LEU A 12 -33.66 40.15 -20.63
N ALA A 13 -32.61 39.33 -20.61
CA ALA A 13 -31.93 38.91 -21.82
C ALA A 13 -31.37 37.49 -21.66
N LEU A 14 -31.85 36.60 -22.53
CA LEU A 14 -31.29 35.27 -22.78
C LEU A 14 -30.01 35.41 -23.59
N ALA A 15 -28.96 34.70 -23.19
CA ALA A 15 -27.86 34.34 -24.09
C ALA A 15 -27.44 32.89 -23.82
N VAL A 16 -27.76 32.03 -24.79
CA VAL A 16 -27.30 30.65 -24.89
C VAL A 16 -25.92 30.68 -25.52
N THR A 17 -24.87 30.31 -24.80
CA THR A 17 -23.61 29.79 -25.36
C THR A 17 -22.83 29.03 -24.31
N GLY A 18 -22.75 27.72 -24.50
CA GLY A 18 -21.54 26.92 -24.31
C GLY A 18 -20.90 26.82 -22.93
N GLY A 19 -20.62 25.60 -22.52
CA GLY A 19 -19.45 25.33 -21.67
C GLY A 19 -19.80 24.92 -20.25
N VAL A 20 -19.45 23.66 -19.97
CA VAL A 20 -19.28 23.08 -18.64
C VAL A 20 -18.56 24.07 -17.73
N ALA A 21 -19.18 24.46 -16.62
CA ALA A 21 -18.51 25.14 -15.53
C ALA A 21 -18.99 24.58 -14.18
N TYR A 22 -18.00 24.05 -13.47
CA TYR A 22 -18.02 23.38 -12.18
C TYR A 22 -18.61 24.30 -11.10
N VAL A 23 -19.54 23.81 -10.28
CA VAL A 23 -20.01 24.55 -9.08
C VAL A 23 -19.51 23.82 -7.84
N ILE A 24 -18.55 24.47 -7.17
CA ILE A 24 -18.05 24.14 -5.84
C ILE A 24 -19.15 24.48 -4.83
N TRP A 25 -19.54 23.51 -4.02
CA TRP A 25 -20.50 23.68 -2.92
C TRP A 25 -19.73 23.97 -1.63
N THR A 26 -19.83 25.19 -1.13
CA THR A 26 -19.53 25.52 0.27
C THR A 26 -20.82 26.01 0.91
N TYR A 27 -21.37 25.18 1.80
CA TYR A 27 -22.50 25.57 2.64
C TYR A 27 -22.02 25.83 4.06
N ALA A 28 -22.21 27.06 4.50
CA ALA A 28 -22.32 27.40 5.91
C ALA A 28 -23.68 28.08 6.10
N SER A 29 -24.60 27.43 6.81
CA SER A 29 -25.54 28.10 7.72
C SER A 29 -26.41 27.08 8.44
N SER A 30 -26.30 27.14 9.76
CA SER A 30 -27.27 26.65 10.73
C SER A 30 -28.63 27.32 10.53
N GLY A 31 -29.72 26.57 10.74
CA GLY A 31 -31.06 27.13 10.84
C GLY A 31 -32.16 26.09 10.62
N GLU A 32 -32.87 25.76 11.69
CA GLU A 32 -33.88 24.71 11.89
C GLU A 32 -35.09 24.62 10.90
N LYS A 33 -35.43 23.36 10.52
CA LYS A 33 -36.72 22.58 10.47
C LYS A 33 -38.11 23.32 10.35
N PRO A 34 -39.25 22.66 9.95
CA PRO A 34 -39.52 21.21 9.73
C PRO A 34 -40.41 20.77 8.52
N LYS A 35 -40.33 19.46 8.22
CA LYS A 35 -41.33 18.46 7.73
C LYS A 35 -42.57 18.88 6.90
N GLN A 36 -42.73 18.25 5.72
CA GLN A 36 -43.93 17.47 5.33
C GLN A 36 -43.65 16.60 4.07
N GLU A 37 -44.04 15.33 4.10
CA GLU A 37 -44.10 14.36 2.99
C GLU A 37 -45.59 14.22 2.57
N PRO A 38 -45.92 13.91 1.30
CA PRO A 38 -46.21 12.51 0.96
C PRO A 38 -45.80 12.06 -0.47
N GLU A 39 -45.43 10.78 -0.60
CA GLU A 39 -45.99 9.74 -1.52
C GLU A 39 -46.67 10.23 -2.83
N LYS A 40 -46.52 9.64 -4.04
CA LYS A 40 -46.47 8.22 -4.43
C LYS A 40 -46.48 8.09 -5.98
N ILE A 41 -45.96 6.95 -6.48
CA ILE A 41 -46.39 6.20 -7.68
C ILE A 41 -46.06 6.79 -9.06
N GLU A 42 -45.14 6.11 -9.77
CA GLU A 42 -45.31 5.90 -11.21
C GLU A 42 -45.13 4.41 -11.54
N LYS A 43 -46.21 3.81 -12.06
CA LYS A 43 -46.26 2.46 -12.59
C LYS A 43 -45.86 2.50 -14.07
N GLU A 44 -45.01 1.55 -14.42
CA GLU A 44 -45.00 0.74 -15.66
C GLU A 44 -45.61 1.32 -16.94
N THR A 45 -44.88 1.19 -18.06
CA THR A 45 -45.31 0.31 -19.18
C THR A 45 -44.20 0.14 -20.24
N ARG A 46 -43.75 -1.13 -20.39
CA ARG A 46 -43.40 -1.92 -21.61
C ARG A 46 -42.55 -1.27 -22.73
N LYS A 47 -41.66 -1.96 -23.48
CA LYS A 47 -41.31 -3.38 -23.65
C LYS A 47 -40.04 -3.45 -24.54
N LYS A 48 -39.14 -4.38 -24.20
CA LYS A 48 -38.37 -5.30 -25.07
C LYS A 48 -37.67 -4.76 -26.34
N THR A 49 -36.34 -4.84 -26.32
CA THR A 49 -35.59 -5.65 -27.31
C THR A 49 -34.43 -6.35 -26.60
N ALA A 50 -34.30 -7.66 -26.79
CA ALA A 50 -33.22 -8.48 -26.27
C ALA A 50 -32.10 -8.58 -27.30
N GLN A 51 -30.85 -8.40 -26.86
CA GLN A 51 -29.69 -8.99 -27.51
C GLN A 51 -28.65 -9.35 -26.45
N LYS A 52 -28.11 -10.57 -26.57
CA LYS A 52 -27.29 -11.30 -25.61
C LYS A 52 -25.87 -11.46 -26.18
N ALA A 53 -24.85 -11.01 -25.46
CA ALA A 53 -23.44 -11.48 -25.49
C ALA A 53 -22.68 -10.86 -24.26
N PRO A 54 -21.51 -11.38 -23.83
CA PRO A 54 -21.30 -12.05 -22.55
C PRO A 54 -20.59 -11.20 -21.45
N GLU A 55 -20.71 -11.64 -20.18
CA GLU A 55 -19.81 -11.36 -19.04
C GLU A 55 -19.13 -12.68 -18.62
N PRO A 56 -18.04 -12.74 -17.81
CA PRO A 56 -17.52 -11.76 -16.83
C PRO A 56 -15.98 -11.51 -17.01
N ALA A 57 -15.26 -10.64 -16.30
CA ALA A 57 -15.38 -10.14 -14.94
C ALA A 57 -14.74 -8.76 -14.81
N GLN A 58 -15.53 -7.77 -14.39
CA GLN A 58 -15.00 -6.57 -13.77
C GLN A 58 -14.94 -6.85 -12.27
N GLN A 59 -13.73 -6.98 -11.72
CA GLN A 59 -13.56 -6.98 -10.28
C GLN A 59 -13.83 -5.56 -9.78
N THR A 60 -15.01 -5.39 -9.18
CA THR A 60 -15.37 -4.25 -8.35
C THR A 60 -14.34 -4.06 -7.23
N PRO A 61 -13.97 -2.81 -6.88
CA PRO A 61 -13.08 -2.57 -5.75
C PRO A 61 -13.78 -2.98 -4.46
N THR A 62 -13.21 -3.95 -3.74
CA THR A 62 -13.61 -4.27 -2.39
C THR A 62 -13.31 -3.07 -1.50
N ILE A 63 -14.35 -2.38 -1.05
CA ILE A 63 -14.26 -1.35 -0.01
C ILE A 63 -13.77 -2.05 1.26
N VAL A 64 -12.52 -1.80 1.65
CA VAL A 64 -11.99 -2.23 2.94
C VAL A 64 -12.60 -1.30 3.99
N THR A 65 -13.43 -1.85 4.85
CA THR A 65 -13.98 -1.18 6.04
C THR A 65 -12.85 -0.60 6.89
N GLU A 66 -12.91 0.71 7.15
CA GLU A 66 -12.11 1.37 8.18
C GLU A 66 -12.38 0.67 9.52
N THR A 67 -11.47 -0.23 9.89
CA THR A 67 -11.37 -0.71 11.26
C THR A 67 -10.19 0.04 11.84
N LYS A 68 -10.44 0.87 12.84
CA LYS A 68 -9.38 1.53 13.61
C LYS A 68 -8.59 0.47 14.37
N ALA A 69 -7.64 -0.17 13.69
CA ALA A 69 -6.67 -1.06 14.30
C ALA A 69 -5.59 -0.18 14.91
N THR A 70 -5.43 -0.23 16.23
CA THR A 70 -4.15 0.05 16.89
C THR A 70 -3.21 -1.13 16.61
N GLY A 71 -3.10 -1.53 15.35
CA GLY A 71 -2.35 -2.69 14.91
C GLY A 71 -0.86 -2.38 14.85
N LYS A 72 -0.03 -3.35 15.21
CA LYS A 72 1.41 -3.23 15.06
C LYS A 72 1.75 -3.42 13.58
N GLN A 73 2.37 -2.42 12.98
CA GLN A 73 2.66 -2.43 11.55
C GLN A 73 4.11 -2.81 11.27
N VAL A 74 4.30 -3.76 10.35
CA VAL A 74 5.58 -4.07 9.71
C VAL A 74 5.53 -3.49 8.30
N LEU A 75 6.51 -2.66 7.96
CA LEU A 75 6.58 -2.05 6.63
C LEU A 75 7.49 -2.89 5.73
N VAL A 76 6.99 -3.33 4.59
CA VAL A 76 7.71 -4.16 3.62
C VAL A 76 8.02 -3.34 2.36
N LEU A 77 9.31 -3.03 2.17
CA LEU A 77 9.82 -2.22 1.07
C LEU A 77 10.90 -2.96 0.28
N GLY A 78 11.31 -2.38 -0.85
CA GLY A 78 12.26 -2.98 -1.77
C GLY A 78 11.86 -2.71 -3.22
N LEU A 79 12.83 -2.79 -4.13
CA LEU A 79 12.62 -2.47 -5.54
C LEU A 79 11.58 -3.39 -6.19
N GLU A 80 11.08 -2.96 -7.35
CA GLU A 80 10.25 -3.80 -8.21
C GLU A 80 10.95 -5.13 -8.53
N GLY A 81 10.19 -6.22 -8.56
CA GLY A 81 10.74 -7.54 -8.85
C GLY A 81 11.53 -8.19 -7.71
N ALA A 82 11.75 -7.52 -6.58
CA ALA A 82 12.47 -8.11 -5.44
C ALA A 82 11.77 -9.33 -4.81
N GLY A 83 10.46 -9.51 -5.04
CA GLY A 83 9.67 -10.64 -4.54
C GLY A 83 8.94 -10.38 -3.21
N LYS A 84 8.69 -9.11 -2.88
CA LYS A 84 7.96 -8.67 -1.68
C LYS A 84 6.59 -9.35 -1.52
N THR A 85 5.71 -9.22 -2.51
CA THR A 85 4.36 -9.81 -2.48
C THR A 85 4.41 -11.34 -2.37
N SER A 86 5.34 -11.99 -3.06
CA SER A 86 5.53 -13.45 -2.96
C SER A 86 5.90 -13.89 -1.55
N LEU A 87 6.86 -13.20 -0.91
CA LEU A 87 7.23 -13.45 0.48
C LEU A 87 6.05 -13.19 1.44
N LEU A 88 5.28 -12.14 1.21
CA LEU A 88 4.11 -11.83 2.02
C LEU A 88 3.01 -12.89 1.95
N HIS A 89 2.73 -13.41 0.76
CA HIS A 89 1.81 -14.53 0.60
C HIS A 89 2.32 -15.76 1.35
N CYS A 90 3.62 -16.07 1.27
CA CYS A 90 4.21 -17.17 2.03
C CYS A 90 4.14 -16.95 3.55
N PHE A 91 4.36 -15.73 4.04
CA PHE A 91 4.24 -15.44 5.47
C PHE A 91 2.84 -15.72 6.00
N ALA A 92 1.81 -15.37 5.22
CA ALA A 92 0.42 -15.47 5.63
C ALA A 92 -0.20 -16.85 5.43
N SER A 93 0.04 -17.48 4.28
CA SER A 93 -0.65 -18.73 3.87
C SER A 93 0.22 -19.97 3.97
N GLY A 94 1.53 -19.82 4.09
CA GLY A 94 2.44 -20.96 4.10
C GLY A 94 2.73 -21.56 2.72
N SER A 95 2.30 -20.92 1.63
CA SER A 95 2.62 -21.35 0.27
C SER A 95 2.54 -20.16 -0.69
N LEU A 96 3.10 -20.32 -1.90
CA LEU A 96 2.85 -19.41 -3.02
C LEU A 96 2.08 -20.16 -4.11
N GLU A 97 0.78 -19.88 -4.19
CA GLU A 97 -0.11 -20.61 -5.09
C GLU A 97 -0.32 -19.91 -6.44
N GLN A 98 -0.20 -18.58 -6.47
CA GLN A 98 -0.62 -17.76 -7.61
C GLN A 98 0.55 -16.97 -8.20
N ASP A 99 0.42 -16.63 -9.48
CA ASP A 99 1.32 -15.68 -10.11
C ASP A 99 1.08 -14.28 -9.56
N VAL A 100 2.18 -13.56 -9.33
CA VAL A 100 2.16 -12.23 -8.73
C VAL A 100 2.43 -11.19 -9.81
N THR A 101 1.57 -10.18 -9.88
CA THR A 101 1.78 -9.00 -10.71
C THR A 101 2.41 -7.86 -9.89
N PRO A 102 3.13 -6.91 -10.52
CA PRO A 102 3.65 -5.74 -9.82
C PRO A 102 2.56 -5.00 -9.02
N THR A 103 2.82 -4.73 -7.74
CA THR A 103 1.89 -4.05 -6.84
C THR A 103 1.68 -2.60 -7.27
N GLN A 104 0.44 -2.27 -7.65
CA GLN A 104 0.03 -0.89 -7.96
C GLN A 104 -0.49 -0.22 -6.67
N GLY A 105 0.37 0.54 -6.00
CA GLY A 105 0.03 1.22 -4.74
C GLY A 105 0.55 0.46 -3.52
N PHE A 106 -0.34 -0.22 -2.79
CA PHE A 106 0.00 -0.94 -1.57
C PHE A 106 -0.78 -2.25 -1.44
N ASN A 107 -0.28 -3.15 -0.60
CA ASN A 107 -0.92 -4.41 -0.22
C ASN A 107 -0.75 -4.59 1.30
N ALA A 108 -1.76 -5.08 2.00
CA ALA A 108 -1.70 -5.28 3.44
C ALA A 108 -2.21 -6.67 3.81
N VAL A 109 -1.42 -7.39 4.61
CA VAL A 109 -1.79 -8.72 5.11
C VAL A 109 -1.65 -8.75 6.62
N SER A 110 -2.71 -9.14 7.32
CA SER A 110 -2.70 -9.31 8.78
C SER A 110 -2.35 -10.75 9.14
N ILE A 111 -1.39 -10.93 10.04
CA ILE A 111 -1.05 -12.20 10.65
C ILE A 111 -1.38 -12.13 12.14
N ASN A 112 -2.15 -13.11 12.62
CA ASN A 112 -2.49 -13.24 14.03
C ASN A 112 -1.56 -14.27 14.68
N ARG A 113 -0.92 -13.87 15.79
CA ARG A 113 -0.15 -14.73 16.67
C ARG A 113 -0.57 -14.47 18.10
N GLU A 114 -1.22 -15.47 18.71
CA GLU A 114 -1.85 -15.35 20.03
C GLU A 114 -2.79 -14.13 20.07
N ASP A 115 -2.61 -13.23 21.05
CA ASP A 115 -3.39 -12.00 21.21
C ASP A 115 -2.78 -10.80 20.44
N LEU A 116 -1.86 -11.06 19.51
CA LEU A 116 -1.22 -10.02 18.71
C LEU A 116 -1.61 -10.10 17.23
N GLN A 117 -2.24 -9.03 16.74
CA GLN A 117 -2.45 -8.78 15.32
C GLN A 117 -1.32 -7.91 14.77
N ILE A 118 -0.61 -8.43 13.78
CA ILE A 118 0.48 -7.74 13.09
C ILE A 118 0.05 -7.51 11.63
N GLU A 119 0.05 -6.26 11.20
CA GLU A 119 -0.19 -5.89 9.81
C GLU A 119 1.13 -5.76 9.07
N PHE A 120 1.34 -6.57 8.04
CA PHE A 120 2.42 -6.36 7.10
C PHE A 120 1.91 -5.49 5.95
N LEU A 121 2.39 -4.25 5.88
CA LEU A 121 2.07 -3.30 4.83
C LEU A 121 3.20 -3.30 3.79
N GLU A 122 2.92 -3.82 2.60
CA GLU A 122 3.78 -3.67 1.43
C GLU A 122 3.41 -2.43 0.63
N ILE A 123 4.43 -1.70 0.19
CA ILE A 123 4.29 -0.63 -0.81
C ILE A 123 4.93 -1.10 -2.13
N GLY A 124 4.29 -0.78 -3.25
CA GLY A 124 4.82 -1.08 -4.58
C GLY A 124 6.22 -0.48 -4.78
N GLY A 125 7.04 -1.21 -5.55
CA GLY A 125 8.47 -0.88 -5.73
C GLY A 125 8.85 -0.34 -7.09
N THR A 126 7.88 -0.09 -7.96
CA THR A 126 8.07 0.58 -9.25
C THR A 126 8.63 1.98 -8.99
N GLU A 127 9.41 2.51 -9.94
CA GLU A 127 10.11 3.80 -9.82
C GLU A 127 9.18 4.96 -9.40
N ASN A 128 7.96 4.99 -9.93
CA ASN A 128 6.96 6.00 -9.60
C ASN A 128 6.39 5.90 -8.17
N LEU A 129 6.52 4.75 -7.49
CA LEU A 129 6.02 4.52 -6.13
C LEU A 129 7.08 4.70 -5.04
N GLN A 130 8.36 4.55 -5.38
CA GLN A 130 9.49 4.70 -4.44
C GLN A 130 9.49 6.03 -3.65
N PRO A 131 9.15 7.21 -4.24
CA PRO A 131 9.09 8.46 -3.48
C PRO A 131 8.07 8.48 -2.33
N TYR A 132 7.09 7.57 -2.33
CA TYR A 132 6.05 7.51 -1.30
C TYR A 132 6.46 6.69 -0.08
N TRP A 133 7.53 5.88 -0.16
CA TRP A 133 7.94 4.97 0.91
C TRP A 133 8.14 5.67 2.26
N LYS A 134 8.81 6.83 2.25
CA LYS A 134 9.07 7.63 3.47
C LYS A 134 7.79 8.02 4.22
N ARG A 135 6.65 8.11 3.54
CA ARG A 135 5.36 8.48 4.16
C ARG A 135 4.80 7.40 5.09
N TYR A 136 5.25 6.16 4.95
CA TYR A 136 4.76 5.01 5.72
C TYR A 136 5.69 4.64 6.89
N MET A 137 6.88 5.24 6.97
CA MET A 137 7.89 4.92 7.99
C MET A 137 7.41 5.20 9.42
N CYS A 138 6.67 6.29 9.66
CA CYS A 138 6.32 6.75 11.01
C CYS A 138 5.42 5.80 11.82
N LYS A 139 4.75 4.84 11.16
CA LYS A 139 3.90 3.85 11.82
C LYS A 139 4.57 2.48 11.92
N ALA A 140 5.70 2.29 11.25
CA ALA A 140 6.39 1.01 11.21
C ALA A 140 7.05 0.72 12.56
N MET A 141 6.88 -0.51 13.07
CA MET A 141 7.63 -1.03 14.20
C MET A 141 8.88 -1.79 13.76
N VAL A 142 8.85 -2.34 12.54
CA VAL A 142 9.98 -3.01 11.89
C VAL A 142 9.93 -2.66 10.40
N LEU A 143 11.08 -2.33 9.83
CA LEU A 143 11.27 -2.25 8.39
C LEU A 143 11.81 -3.58 7.86
N VAL A 144 11.08 -4.20 6.94
CA VAL A 144 11.54 -5.31 6.13
C VAL A 144 11.94 -4.77 4.76
N PHE A 145 13.21 -4.89 4.39
CA PHE A 145 13.72 -4.45 3.10
C PHE A 145 14.13 -5.67 2.25
N VAL A 146 13.39 -5.93 1.18
CA VAL A 146 13.59 -7.10 0.32
C VAL A 146 14.47 -6.73 -0.86
N VAL A 147 15.50 -7.53 -1.10
CA VAL A 147 16.45 -7.35 -2.20
C VAL A 147 16.52 -8.63 -3.04
N ASP A 148 16.45 -8.49 -4.36
CA ASP A 148 16.74 -9.60 -5.29
C ASP A 148 18.24 -9.88 -5.28
N SER A 149 18.67 -10.90 -4.53
CA SER A 149 20.08 -11.24 -4.37
C SER A 149 20.75 -11.74 -5.66
N SER A 150 19.97 -12.06 -6.70
CA SER A 150 20.47 -12.48 -8.02
C SER A 150 20.67 -11.32 -9.00
N ASN A 151 20.23 -10.11 -8.64
CA ASN A 151 20.29 -8.94 -9.51
C ASN A 151 21.24 -7.85 -8.97
N ALA A 152 22.54 -8.14 -9.03
CA ALA A 152 23.58 -7.24 -8.52
C ALA A 152 23.58 -5.83 -9.17
N ALA A 153 23.08 -5.69 -10.40
CA ALA A 153 22.96 -4.41 -11.09
C ALA A 153 22.03 -3.42 -10.35
N GLN A 154 21.10 -3.93 -9.54
CA GLN A 154 20.16 -3.12 -8.77
C GLN A 154 20.67 -2.76 -7.36
N PHE A 155 21.78 -3.35 -6.89
CA PHE A 155 22.28 -3.11 -5.53
C PHE A 155 22.62 -1.64 -5.25
N PRO A 156 23.24 -0.87 -6.16
CA PRO A 156 23.50 0.55 -5.90
C PRO A 156 22.21 1.35 -5.67
N LEU A 157 21.15 1.04 -6.43
CA LEU A 157 19.85 1.70 -6.28
C LEU A 157 19.14 1.25 -4.99
N ALA A 158 19.20 -0.05 -4.69
CA ALA A 158 18.66 -0.61 -3.44
C ALA A 158 19.35 -0.01 -2.21
N LYS A 159 20.69 0.08 -2.23
CA LYS A 159 21.51 0.74 -1.21
C LYS A 159 21.04 2.17 -1.02
N LYS A 160 21.00 2.96 -2.10
CA LYS A 160 20.59 4.38 -2.03
C LYS A 160 19.25 4.53 -1.32
N HIS A 161 18.23 3.80 -1.74
CA HIS A 161 16.91 3.91 -1.11
C HIS A 161 16.86 3.39 0.32
N LEU A 162 17.57 2.30 0.63
CA LEU A 162 17.65 1.79 1.99
C LEU A 162 18.19 2.87 2.91
N HIS A 163 19.36 3.44 2.60
CA HIS A 163 19.99 4.48 3.42
C HIS A 163 19.12 5.74 3.54
N GLU A 164 18.48 6.20 2.46
CA GLU A 164 17.51 7.31 2.50
C GLU A 164 16.30 7.04 3.41
N LEU A 165 15.88 5.79 3.56
CA LEU A 165 14.82 5.39 4.51
C LEU A 165 15.36 5.39 5.94
N LEU A 166 16.57 4.88 6.17
CA LEU A 166 17.15 4.78 7.51
C LEU A 166 17.44 6.15 8.13
N GLU A 167 17.70 7.18 7.32
CA GLU A 167 17.79 8.57 7.78
C GLU A 167 16.48 9.10 8.38
N THR A 168 15.33 8.52 8.01
CA THR A 168 14.01 8.98 8.46
C THR A 168 13.72 8.55 9.91
N ASP A 169 14.27 7.43 10.34
CA ASP A 169 14.17 6.92 11.70
C ASP A 169 15.43 6.14 12.04
N LEU A 170 16.26 6.63 12.95
CA LEU A 170 17.55 6.02 13.27
C LEU A 170 17.42 4.72 14.07
N TYR A 171 16.31 4.51 14.77
CA TYR A 171 16.14 3.42 15.74
C TYR A 171 15.27 2.27 15.21
N LEU A 172 14.50 2.49 14.13
CA LEU A 172 13.61 1.49 13.56
C LEU A 172 14.36 0.19 13.22
N PRO A 173 14.02 -0.95 13.85
CA PRO A 173 14.66 -2.22 13.54
C PRO A 173 14.54 -2.59 12.07
N LEU A 174 15.62 -3.17 11.50
CA LEU A 174 15.74 -3.51 10.09
C LEU A 174 15.92 -5.02 9.92
N VAL A 175 15.12 -5.61 9.04
CA VAL A 175 15.33 -6.96 8.51
C VAL A 175 15.53 -6.85 7.00
N VAL A 176 16.73 -7.17 6.53
CA VAL A 176 17.02 -7.28 5.09
C VAL A 176 16.81 -8.72 4.67
N LEU A 177 15.95 -8.92 3.67
CA LEU A 177 15.72 -10.24 3.06
C LEU A 177 16.47 -10.30 1.74
N ALA A 178 17.57 -11.07 1.73
CA ALA A 178 18.30 -11.44 0.53
C ALA A 178 17.50 -12.52 -0.21
N ASN A 179 16.54 -12.10 -1.03
CA ASN A 179 15.59 -13.01 -1.66
C ASN A 179 16.12 -13.60 -2.97
N LYS A 180 15.49 -14.69 -3.44
CA LYS A 180 15.86 -15.45 -4.64
C LYS A 180 17.23 -16.13 -4.56
N GLN A 181 17.58 -16.62 -3.38
CA GLN A 181 18.83 -17.37 -3.15
C GLN A 181 18.92 -18.67 -3.96
N ASP A 182 17.83 -19.12 -4.56
CA ASP A 182 17.78 -20.28 -5.44
C ASP A 182 18.14 -19.97 -6.90
N ASN A 183 18.18 -18.69 -7.29
CA ASN A 183 18.53 -18.29 -8.64
C ASN A 183 20.04 -18.43 -8.90
N GLN A 184 20.39 -18.77 -10.13
CA GLN A 184 21.78 -18.67 -10.58
C GLN A 184 22.25 -17.20 -10.50
N GLY A 185 23.43 -16.98 -9.93
CA GLY A 185 23.97 -15.64 -9.72
C GLY A 185 23.48 -14.97 -8.43
N ALA A 186 22.69 -15.64 -7.60
CA ALA A 186 22.42 -15.17 -6.24
C ALA A 186 23.73 -14.96 -5.47
N CYS A 187 23.92 -13.75 -4.97
CA CYS A 187 25.11 -13.41 -4.19
C CYS A 187 25.03 -13.99 -2.77
N SER A 188 26.21 -14.17 -2.17
CA SER A 188 26.32 -14.58 -0.78
C SER A 188 25.80 -13.48 0.16
N ILE A 189 25.42 -13.87 1.38
CA ILE A 189 25.01 -12.96 2.44
C ILE A 189 26.09 -11.90 2.72
N THR A 190 27.36 -12.31 2.78
CA THR A 190 28.49 -11.39 2.99
C THR A 190 28.62 -10.38 1.85
N THR A 191 28.51 -10.83 0.60
CA THR A 191 28.58 -9.95 -0.57
C THR A 191 27.45 -8.92 -0.57
N LEU A 192 26.24 -9.34 -0.21
CA LEU A 192 25.10 -8.41 -0.14
C LEU A 192 25.26 -7.42 1.02
N HIS A 193 25.79 -7.86 2.15
CA HIS A 193 26.10 -6.99 3.29
C HIS A 193 27.03 -5.84 2.87
N GLU A 194 28.14 -6.18 2.19
CA GLU A 194 29.10 -5.19 1.67
C GLU A 194 28.47 -4.30 0.59
N ALA A 195 27.72 -4.89 -0.36
CA ALA A 195 27.13 -4.14 -1.48
C ALA A 195 26.08 -3.11 -1.04
N LEU A 196 25.37 -3.38 0.07
CA LEU A 196 24.40 -2.46 0.68
C LEU A 196 25.03 -1.55 1.74
N SER A 197 26.33 -1.73 2.03
CA SER A 197 27.06 -1.09 3.12
C SER A 197 26.30 -1.12 4.44
N LEU A 198 25.92 -2.32 4.86
CA LEU A 198 25.16 -2.51 6.10
C LEU A 198 26.02 -2.21 7.35
N GLU A 199 27.34 -2.19 7.22
CA GLU A 199 28.27 -1.72 8.25
C GLU A 199 28.08 -0.24 8.61
N GLU A 200 27.56 0.58 7.69
CA GLU A 200 27.31 2.01 7.90
C GLU A 200 25.99 2.27 8.64
N VAL A 201 25.14 1.25 8.79
CA VAL A 201 23.80 1.37 9.38
C VAL A 201 23.86 1.59 10.90
N GLY A 202 25.00 1.28 11.53
CA GLY A 202 25.31 1.57 12.92
C GLY A 202 24.66 0.63 13.95
N ASP A 203 25.27 0.57 15.14
CA ASP A 203 24.89 -0.38 16.21
C ASP A 203 23.64 0.03 17.01
N GLN A 204 23.09 1.22 16.74
CA GLN A 204 21.96 1.77 17.48
C GLN A 204 20.61 1.11 17.15
N ARG A 205 20.56 0.30 16.08
CA ARG A 205 19.35 -0.40 15.64
C ARG A 205 19.64 -1.90 15.50
N LYS A 206 18.62 -2.72 15.77
CA LYS A 206 18.71 -4.15 15.47
C LYS A 206 18.68 -4.34 13.95
N LEU A 207 19.68 -5.03 13.41
CA LEU A 207 19.79 -5.37 12.00
C LEU A 207 19.91 -6.88 11.84
N PHE A 208 19.10 -7.48 10.97
CA PHE A 208 19.22 -8.86 10.55
C PHE A 208 19.28 -8.96 9.03
N LEU A 209 20.12 -9.84 8.50
CA LEU A 209 20.23 -10.14 7.08
C LEU A 209 20.01 -11.64 6.86
N ILE A 210 18.96 -12.00 6.14
CA ILE A 210 18.52 -13.40 5.98
C ILE A 210 18.36 -13.75 4.52
N GLY A 211 18.98 -14.87 4.12
CA GLY A 211 18.79 -15.48 2.80
C GLY A 211 17.43 -16.15 2.70
N THR A 212 16.65 -15.79 1.69
CA THR A 212 15.32 -16.37 1.46
C THR A 212 15.13 -16.73 -0.01
N HIS A 213 14.22 -17.65 -0.26
CA HIS A 213 13.66 -17.88 -1.58
C HIS A 213 12.23 -18.39 -1.46
N VAL A 214 11.46 -18.17 -2.51
CA VAL A 214 10.08 -18.63 -2.62
C VAL A 214 9.90 -19.23 -4.00
N ARG A 215 9.42 -20.47 -4.06
CA ARG A 215 9.01 -21.12 -5.31
C ARG A 215 7.51 -21.32 -5.33
N LYS A 216 6.93 -21.14 -6.51
CA LYS A 216 5.52 -21.40 -6.74
C LYS A 216 5.27 -22.90 -6.72
N GLY A 217 4.24 -23.31 -5.99
CA GLY A 217 3.81 -24.71 -5.92
C GLY A 217 4.61 -25.58 -4.95
N ASP A 218 5.54 -25.02 -4.17
CA ASP A 218 6.14 -25.74 -3.05
C ASP A 218 5.06 -26.03 -1.99
N THR A 219 4.98 -27.29 -1.55
CA THR A 219 4.00 -27.76 -0.55
C THR A 219 4.35 -27.35 0.87
N GLU A 220 5.59 -26.95 1.12
CA GLU A 220 6.09 -26.51 2.42
C GLU A 220 6.89 -25.21 2.25
N VAL A 221 6.68 -24.24 3.16
CA VAL A 221 7.49 -23.02 3.17
C VAL A 221 8.93 -23.37 3.51
N ASN A 222 9.88 -22.83 2.74
CA ASN A 222 11.29 -22.84 3.09
C ASN A 222 11.53 -22.40 4.55
N SER A 223 12.33 -23.16 5.30
CA SER A 223 12.58 -22.88 6.72
C SER A 223 13.10 -21.47 6.97
N ALA A 224 13.96 -20.92 6.09
CA ALA A 224 14.48 -19.56 6.25
C ALA A 224 13.39 -18.48 6.11
N VAL A 225 12.35 -18.73 5.29
CA VAL A 225 11.18 -17.83 5.19
C VAL A 225 10.33 -17.93 6.46
N GLN A 226 10.19 -19.12 7.04
CA GLN A 226 9.52 -19.30 8.34
C GLN A 226 10.30 -18.61 9.47
N ASP A 227 11.61 -18.83 9.54
CA ASP A 227 12.52 -18.23 10.52
C ASP A 227 12.50 -16.71 10.42
N ALA A 228 12.54 -16.15 9.19
CA ALA A 228 12.42 -14.72 8.96
C ALA A 228 11.07 -14.18 9.46
N ARG A 229 9.97 -14.87 9.16
CA ARG A 229 8.63 -14.48 9.64
C ARG A 229 8.59 -14.45 11.16
N ASP A 230 9.02 -15.54 11.80
CA ASP A 230 8.90 -15.69 13.24
C ASP A 230 9.86 -14.72 13.97
N LEU A 231 11.04 -14.44 13.42
CA LEU A 231 11.93 -13.36 13.88
C LEU A 231 11.25 -11.99 13.82
N ILE A 232 10.64 -11.63 12.68
CA ILE A 232 9.96 -10.33 12.53
C ILE A 232 8.83 -10.20 13.56
N ILE A 233 8.04 -11.26 13.74
CA ILE A 233 6.97 -11.30 14.74
C ILE A 233 7.52 -11.11 16.15
N GLN A 234 8.62 -11.80 16.50
CA GLN A 234 9.30 -11.65 17.78
C GLN A 234 9.80 -10.21 17.99
N MET A 235 10.42 -9.59 16.98
CA MET A 235 10.88 -8.20 17.05
C MET A 235 9.73 -7.24 17.33
N VAL A 236 8.57 -7.47 16.71
CA VAL A 236 7.35 -6.69 16.94
C VAL A 236 6.79 -6.94 18.35
N GLN A 237 6.91 -8.15 18.90
CA GLN A 237 6.52 -8.48 20.28
C GLN A 237 7.45 -7.84 21.32
N ASP A 238 8.76 -7.85 21.09
CA ASP A 238 9.79 -7.28 21.97
C ASP A 238 9.74 -5.76 22.03
N GLY A 239 9.33 -5.10 20.95
CA GLY A 239 9.14 -3.65 20.89
C GLY A 239 7.87 -3.15 21.58
N ARG A 240 7.29 -3.93 22.52
CA ARG A 240 6.18 -3.50 23.39
C ARG A 240 6.65 -2.59 24.51
#